data_AF-A0A3S5AWK5-F1
#
_entry.id   AF-A0A3S5AWK5-F1
#
_cell.length_a   1.000
_cell.length_b   1.000
_cell.length_c   1.000
_cell.angle_alpha   90.00
_cell.angle_beta   90.00
_cell.angle_gamma   90.00
#
_symmetry.space_group_name_H-M   'P 1'
#
loop_
_entity.id
_entity.type
_entity.pdbx_description
1 polymer ?
#
loop_
_entity_poly.entity_id
_entity_poly.type
_entity_poly.pdbx_seq_one_letter_code
_entity_poly.pdbx_strand_id
1 'polypeptide(L)'
;MKIQILSVLLLLNGCSSIDNKISYGVNFEIPIEASCLISTINEYEPFQPVTTLGSSLEFTYLENSTSLSLHSKSLIGGYQLTIDGMFLGKSHQQFVQEAEQTSKLVQRLVSQGCS
;
A
#
# COMPACT_ATOMS: atom_id res chain seq x y z
N MET A 1 43.43 -8.10 40.70
CA MET A 1 43.22 -7.51 39.34
C MET A 1 42.93 -8.64 38.36
N LYS A 2 41.73 -8.65 37.79
CA LYS A 2 41.35 -9.30 36.52
C LYS A 2 39.92 -8.85 36.23
N ILE A 3 39.77 -7.67 35.64
CA ILE A 3 38.50 -7.21 35.09
C ILE A 3 38.35 -7.94 33.76
N GLN A 4 37.44 -8.92 33.70
CA GLN A 4 37.01 -9.51 32.45
C GLN A 4 36.31 -8.41 31.65
N ILE A 5 36.99 -7.93 30.61
CA ILE A 5 36.43 -6.99 29.63
C ILE A 5 35.35 -7.78 28.90
N LEU A 6 34.09 -7.53 29.27
CA LEU A 6 32.93 -8.02 28.57
C LEU A 6 32.93 -7.32 27.21
N SER A 7 33.38 -8.04 26.18
CA SER A 7 33.30 -7.61 24.79
C SER A 7 31.83 -7.49 24.40
N VAL A 8 31.27 -6.29 24.60
CA VAL A 8 30.03 -5.89 23.95
C VAL A 8 30.38 -5.72 22.47
N LEU A 9 30.24 -6.81 21.72
CA LEU A 9 30.01 -6.76 20.30
C LEU A 9 28.73 -5.93 20.12
N LEU A 10 28.90 -4.63 19.95
CA LEU A 10 27.95 -3.79 19.22
C LEU A 10 27.95 -4.36 17.80
N LEU A 11 27.14 -5.39 17.61
CA LEU A 11 26.65 -5.79 16.31
C LEU A 11 26.13 -4.51 15.69
N LEU A 12 26.88 -4.04 14.69
CA LEU A 12 26.44 -3.07 13.71
C LEU A 12 25.07 -3.57 13.26
N ASN A 13 24.01 -3.02 13.86
CA ASN A 13 22.66 -3.15 13.34
C ASN A 13 22.76 -2.63 11.93
N GLY A 14 22.81 -3.56 10.97
CA GLY A 14 22.58 -3.22 9.58
C GLY A 14 21.37 -2.32 9.59
N CYS A 15 21.50 -1.13 9.00
CA CYS A 15 20.37 -0.33 8.62
C CYS A 15 19.61 -1.14 7.57
N SER A 16 18.86 -2.14 8.03
CA SER A 16 17.82 -2.77 7.26
C SER A 16 16.90 -1.61 6.90
N SER A 17 16.89 -1.23 5.63
CA SER A 17 15.78 -0.45 5.08
C SER A 17 14.53 -1.17 5.54
N ILE A 18 13.78 -0.57 6.47
CA ILE A 18 12.46 -1.06 6.80
C ILE A 18 11.73 -1.06 5.47
N ASP A 19 11.23 -2.22 5.04
CA ASP A 19 10.42 -2.27 3.83
C ASP A 19 9.14 -1.52 4.17
N ASN A 20 8.96 -0.35 3.58
CA ASN A 20 7.83 0.53 3.91
C ASN A 20 6.60 0.24 3.05
N LYS A 21 6.53 -0.99 2.53
CA LYS A 21 5.48 -1.44 1.63
C LYS A 21 4.60 -2.46 2.32
N ILE A 22 3.30 -2.24 2.26
CA ILE A 22 2.29 -3.23 2.62
C ILE A 22 1.43 -3.49 1.40
N SER A 23 1.11 -4.75 1.15
CA SER A 23 0.23 -5.13 0.04
C SER A 23 -0.99 -5.92 0.54
N TYR A 24 -2.16 -5.56 0.04
CA TYR A 24 -3.43 -6.22 0.33
C TYR A 24 -4.00 -6.82 -0.96
N GLY A 25 -4.36 -8.10 -0.91
CA GLY A 25 -5.18 -8.71 -1.95
C GLY A 25 -6.61 -8.21 -1.85
N VAL A 26 -7.16 -7.74 -2.96
CA VAL A 26 -8.53 -7.26 -3.08
C VAL A 26 -9.21 -8.08 -4.15
N ASN A 27 -10.24 -8.83 -3.76
CA ASN A 27 -11.06 -9.58 -4.69
C ASN A 27 -12.44 -8.94 -4.75
N PHE A 28 -12.89 -8.63 -5.96
CA PHE A 28 -14.24 -8.15 -6.22
C PHE A 28 -15.13 -9.30 -6.71
N GLU A 29 -16.42 -9.25 -6.37
CA GLU A 29 -17.39 -10.28 -6.75
C GLU A 29 -17.58 -10.39 -8.27
N ILE A 30 -17.40 -9.27 -8.98
CA ILE A 30 -17.48 -9.18 -10.44
C ILE A 30 -16.14 -8.69 -11.01
N PRO A 31 -15.80 -9.06 -12.27
CA PRO A 31 -14.70 -8.42 -12.97
C PRO A 31 -14.95 -6.92 -13.09
N ILE A 32 -14.03 -6.14 -12.55
CA ILE A 32 -14.05 -4.68 -12.67
C ILE A 32 -13.16 -4.26 -13.83
N GLU A 33 -13.68 -3.44 -14.73
CA GLU A 33 -12.91 -2.84 -15.81
C GLU A 33 -11.93 -1.78 -15.29
N ALA A 34 -10.73 -1.71 -15.87
CA ALA A 34 -9.73 -0.72 -15.51
C ALA A 34 -10.24 0.73 -15.68
N SER A 35 -11.06 0.99 -16.70
CA SER A 35 -11.72 2.28 -16.95
C SER A 35 -12.58 2.73 -15.75
N CYS A 36 -13.36 1.82 -15.18
CA CYS A 36 -14.21 2.12 -14.04
C CYS A 36 -13.40 2.42 -12.78
N LEU A 37 -12.34 1.64 -12.52
CA LEU A 37 -11.42 1.91 -11.41
C LEU A 37 -10.82 3.30 -11.50
N ILE A 38 -10.34 3.67 -12.69
CA ILE A 38 -9.74 4.98 -12.94
C ILE A 38 -10.75 6.09 -12.65
N SER A 39 -11.98 6.00 -13.19
CA SER A 39 -13.03 7.01 -12.96
C SER A 39 -13.37 7.13 -11.48
N THR A 40 -13.65 5.99 -10.83
CA THR A 40 -14.07 5.95 -9.42
C THR A 40 -13.03 6.53 -8.48
N ILE A 41 -11.75 6.19 -8.69
CA ILE A 41 -10.66 6.71 -7.86
C ILE A 41 -10.37 8.18 -8.18
N ASN A 42 -10.46 8.60 -9.44
CA ASN A 42 -10.29 10.02 -9.84
C ASN A 42 -11.34 10.95 -9.25
N GLU A 43 -12.58 10.48 -9.09
CA GLU A 43 -13.68 11.29 -8.56
C GLU A 43 -13.59 11.51 -7.05
N TYR A 44 -12.76 10.73 -6.35
CA TYR A 44 -12.62 10.82 -4.90
C TYR A 44 -11.44 11.70 -4.48
N GLU A 45 -11.70 12.98 -4.21
CA GLU A 45 -10.80 13.76 -3.37
C GLU A 45 -10.68 13.10 -1.98
N PRO A 46 -9.47 12.89 -1.43
CA PRO A 46 -8.22 13.58 -1.73
C PRO A 46 -7.16 12.74 -2.49
N PHE A 47 -7.55 11.80 -3.35
CA PHE A 47 -6.56 11.03 -4.14
C PHE A 47 -5.93 11.92 -5.22
N GLN A 48 -4.59 11.99 -5.23
CA GLN A 48 -3.83 12.93 -6.07
C GLN A 48 -2.49 12.33 -6.53
N PRO A 49 -1.95 12.78 -7.67
CA PRO A 49 -2.53 12.59 -8.98
C PRO A 49 -2.66 11.09 -9.30
N VAL A 50 -3.74 10.73 -10.00
CA VAL A 50 -3.92 9.35 -10.46
C VAL A 50 -3.21 9.16 -11.80
N THR A 51 -2.28 8.21 -11.86
CA THR A 51 -1.56 7.84 -13.09
C THR A 51 -1.85 6.38 -13.44
N THR A 52 -2.07 6.10 -14.72
CA THR A 52 -2.23 4.74 -15.22
C THR A 52 -0.90 4.19 -15.74
N LEU A 53 -0.47 3.04 -15.22
CA LEU A 53 0.75 2.36 -15.63
C LEU A 53 0.43 0.92 -16.04
N GLY A 54 0.16 0.71 -17.33
CA GLY A 54 -0.20 -0.60 -17.85
C GLY A 54 -1.50 -1.12 -17.22
N SER A 55 -1.41 -2.12 -16.35
CA SER A 55 -2.54 -2.70 -15.61
C SER A 55 -2.65 -2.20 -14.16
N SER A 56 -2.02 -1.06 -13.87
CA SER A 56 -1.94 -0.48 -12.53
C SER A 56 -2.40 0.97 -12.52
N LEU A 57 -2.90 1.39 -11.37
CA LEU A 57 -3.34 2.73 -11.05
C LEU A 57 -2.52 3.23 -9.86
N GLU A 58 -1.73 4.27 -10.03
CA GLU A 58 -0.93 4.90 -8.97
C GLU A 58 -1.58 6.20 -8.51
N PHE A 59 -1.64 6.43 -7.20
CA PHE A 59 -2.19 7.64 -6.60
C PHE A 59 -1.63 7.84 -5.19
N THR A 60 -1.71 9.07 -4.67
CA THR A 60 -1.25 9.42 -3.31
C THR A 60 -2.42 9.60 -2.37
N TYR A 61 -2.29 9.11 -1.13
CA TYR A 61 -3.25 9.37 -0.04
C TYR A 61 -2.52 9.53 1.29
N LEU A 62 -2.78 10.64 2.00
CA LEU A 62 -2.16 10.97 3.31
C LEU A 62 -0.64 10.74 3.29
N GLU A 63 0.04 11.26 2.27
CA GLU A 63 1.50 11.16 2.04
C GLU A 63 2.03 9.78 1.62
N ASN A 64 1.19 8.74 1.54
CA ASN A 64 1.61 7.42 1.08
C ASN A 64 1.36 7.27 -0.42
N SER A 65 2.36 6.77 -1.15
CA SER A 65 2.17 6.32 -2.53
C SER A 65 1.37 5.03 -2.51
N THR A 66 0.33 4.95 -3.31
CA THR A 66 -0.57 3.80 -3.39
C THR A 66 -0.66 3.34 -4.83
N SER A 67 -0.51 2.04 -5.06
CA SER A 67 -0.69 1.40 -6.35
C SER A 67 -1.77 0.34 -6.25
N LEU A 68 -2.80 0.43 -7.09
CA LEU A 68 -3.78 -0.62 -7.29
C LEU A 68 -3.47 -1.32 -8.62
N SER A 69 -2.97 -2.55 -8.54
CA SER A 69 -2.50 -3.32 -9.69
C SER A 69 -3.38 -4.52 -9.93
N LEU A 70 -3.72 -4.82 -11.19
CA LEU A 70 -4.44 -6.05 -11.52
C LEU A 70 -3.56 -7.26 -11.19
N HIS A 71 -3.95 -8.06 -10.21
CA HIS A 71 -3.16 -9.19 -9.73
C HIS A 71 -3.61 -10.47 -10.43
N SER A 72 -2.86 -10.81 -11.48
CA SER A 72 -3.01 -11.96 -12.36
C SER A 72 -4.08 -11.83 -13.45
N LYS A 73 -3.68 -12.18 -14.67
CA LYS A 73 -4.57 -12.37 -15.84
C LYS A 73 -5.50 -13.59 -15.67
N SER A 74 -5.40 -14.31 -14.56
CA SER A 74 -6.02 -15.63 -14.31
C SER A 74 -7.10 -15.60 -13.22
N LEU A 75 -7.23 -14.52 -12.45
CA LEU A 75 -8.25 -14.35 -11.42
C LEU A 75 -9.14 -13.18 -11.81
N ILE A 76 -10.33 -13.49 -12.33
CA ILE A 76 -11.38 -12.52 -12.61
C ILE A 76 -11.65 -11.73 -11.31
N GLY A 77 -11.43 -10.40 -11.32
CA GLY A 77 -11.68 -9.52 -10.18
C GLY A 77 -10.56 -9.42 -9.13
N GLY A 78 -9.39 -10.03 -9.35
CA GLY A 78 -8.25 -9.97 -8.43
C GLY A 78 -7.36 -8.74 -8.63
N TYR A 79 -7.28 -7.89 -7.62
CA TYR A 79 -6.39 -6.72 -7.56
C TYR A 79 -5.46 -6.80 -6.35
N GLN A 80 -4.30 -6.17 -6.46
CA GLN A 80 -3.34 -5.99 -5.38
C GLN A 80 -3.21 -4.50 -5.12
N LEU A 81 -3.57 -4.09 -3.90
CA LEU A 81 -3.37 -2.73 -3.42
C LEU A 81 -2.07 -2.68 -2.61
N THR A 82 -1.06 -1.99 -3.14
CA THR A 82 0.22 -1.75 -2.49
C THR A 82 0.25 -0.32 -1.97
N ILE A 83 0.59 -0.15 -0.70
CA ILE A 83 0.78 1.14 -0.05
C ILE A 83 2.25 1.23 0.36
N ASP A 84 2.95 2.20 -0.23
CA ASP A 84 4.35 2.51 0.00
C ASP A 84 4.44 3.86 0.73
N GLY A 85 4.85 3.81 2.00
CA GLY A 85 5.00 4.98 2.85
C GLY A 85 6.46 5.34 3.11
N MET A 86 6.71 6.53 3.62
CA MET A 86 7.92 6.78 4.42
C MET A 86 7.48 6.93 5.87
N PHE A 87 7.98 6.10 6.79
CA PHE A 87 7.70 6.26 8.23
C PHE A 87 8.54 7.39 8.87
N LEU A 88 8.90 8.44 8.12
CA LEU A 88 9.65 9.57 8.66
C LEU A 88 8.74 10.34 9.62
N GLY A 89 8.81 10.01 10.92
CA GLY A 89 8.05 10.68 11.98
C GLY A 89 6.80 9.95 12.49
N LYS A 90 6.49 8.74 12.02
CA LYS A 90 5.38 7.90 12.56
C LYS A 90 5.85 6.49 12.93
N SER A 91 5.17 5.87 13.89
CA SER A 91 5.49 4.49 14.29
C SER A 91 5.08 3.47 13.21
N HIS A 92 5.76 2.33 13.16
CA HIS A 92 5.39 1.25 12.24
C HIS A 92 3.94 0.81 12.43
N GLN A 93 3.50 0.68 13.68
CA GLN A 93 2.13 0.29 14.03
C GLN A 93 1.10 1.29 13.51
N GLN A 94 1.38 2.59 13.62
CA GLN A 94 0.48 3.62 13.12
C GLN A 94 0.31 3.56 11.59
N PHE A 95 1.40 3.36 10.86
CA PHE A 95 1.33 3.18 9.41
C PHE A 95 0.57 1.92 9.00
N VAL A 96 0.73 0.79 9.70
CA VAL A 96 -0.07 -0.41 9.44
C VAL A 96 -1.56 -0.10 9.59
N GLN A 97 -1.95 0.65 10.62
CA GLN A 97 -3.35 1.07 10.83
C GLN A 97 -3.86 2.00 9.73
N GLU A 98 -3.05 2.98 9.31
CA GLU A 98 -3.37 3.90 8.21
C GLU A 98 -3.51 3.14 6.87
N ALA A 99 -2.62 2.18 6.62
CA ALA A 99 -2.64 1.33 5.43
C ALA A 99 -3.89 0.45 5.39
N GLU A 100 -4.28 -0.15 6.53
CA GLU A 100 -5.53 -0.92 6.63
C GLU A 100 -6.78 -0.07 6.39
N GLN A 101 -6.81 1.16 6.93
CA GLN A 101 -7.92 2.08 6.71
C GLN A 101 -8.02 2.51 5.25
N THR A 102 -6.88 2.82 4.63
CA THR A 102 -6.79 3.17 3.20
C THR A 102 -7.27 2.00 2.33
N SER A 103 -6.86 0.78 2.65
CA SER A 103 -7.31 -0.43 1.95
C SER A 103 -8.82 -0.61 2.00
N LYS A 104 -9.43 -0.49 3.19
CA LYS A 104 -10.89 -0.57 3.35
C LYS A 104 -11.63 0.54 2.62
N LEU A 105 -11.07 1.75 2.58
CA LEU A 105 -11.66 2.87 1.85
C LEU A 105 -11.65 2.60 0.34
N VAL A 106 -10.50 2.23 -0.23
CA VAL A 106 -10.36 1.94 -1.67
C VAL A 106 -11.30 0.81 -2.09
N GLN A 107 -11.36 -0.27 -1.32
CA GLN A 107 -12.28 -1.38 -1.57
C GLN A 107 -13.74 -0.93 -1.60
N ARG A 108 -14.16 -0.12 -0.63
CA ARG A 108 -15.52 0.39 -0.56
C ARG A 108 -15.86 1.28 -1.75
N LEU A 109 -14.97 2.22 -2.10
CA LEU A 109 -15.19 3.14 -3.21
C LEU A 109 -15.37 2.38 -4.52
N VAL A 110 -14.46 1.45 -4.80
CA VAL A 110 -14.53 0.62 -6.00
C VAL A 110 -15.80 -0.23 -6.03
N SER A 111 -16.18 -0.89 -4.93
CA SER A 111 -17.40 -1.69 -4.88
C SER A 111 -18.68 -0.86 -5.03
N GLN A 112 -18.65 0.44 -4.75
CA GLN A 112 -19.81 1.35 -4.91
C GLN A 112 -19.85 2.04 -6.27
N GLY A 113 -18.69 2.35 -6.85
CA GLY A 113 -18.57 3.07 -8.12
C GLY A 113 -18.59 2.16 -9.35
N CYS A 114 -18.21 0.88 -9.19
CA CYS A 114 -18.11 -0.09 -10.29
C CYS A 114 -19.14 -1.22 -10.25
N SER A 115 -20.21 -1.05 -9.47
CA SER A 115 -21.35 -1.97 -9.38
C SER A 115 -22.32 -1.87 -10.55
#